data_AF-A0A5B8NKK3-F1
#
_entry.id   AF-A0A5B8NKK3-F1
#
_cell.length_a   1.000
_cell.length_b   1.000
_cell.length_c   1.000
_cell.angle_alpha   90.00
_cell.angle_beta   90.00
_cell.angle_gamma   90.00
#
_symmetry.space_group_name_H-M   'P 1'
#
loop_
_entity.id
_entity.type
_entity.pdbx_description
1 polymer ?
#
loop_
_entity_poly.entity_id
_entity_poly.type
_entity_poly.pdbx_seq_one_letter_code
_entity_poly.pdbx_strand_id
1 'polypeptide(L)'
;MKLTYRGTQYEKNAPVVETQPKEVVGRYRGLDWRFYGAKKPLYLQPRANLTYRGVTYQVHPTVANTPDVSVKPNAKLEPVETKAQSLMRNQVLKFKKRQKAMLSRATAEVKSH
;
A
#
# COMPACT_ATOMS: atom_id res chain seq x y z
N MET A 1 9.78 24.21 -16.08
CA MET A 1 8.42 24.78 -16.14
C MET A 1 8.09 25.37 -14.76
N LYS A 2 7.78 26.67 -14.68
CA LYS A 2 7.37 27.34 -13.42
C LYS A 2 5.86 27.22 -13.24
N LEU A 3 5.38 27.05 -12.02
CA LEU A 3 3.94 27.03 -11.73
C LEU A 3 3.42 28.48 -11.75
N THR A 4 2.34 28.72 -12.48
CA THR A 4 1.70 30.05 -12.56
C THR A 4 0.29 29.94 -11.99
N TYR A 5 -0.04 30.76 -11.00
CA TYR A 5 -1.39 30.85 -10.45
C TYR A 5 -1.77 32.33 -10.32
N ARG A 6 -2.95 32.70 -10.87
CA ARG A 6 -3.48 34.08 -10.92
C ARG A 6 -2.46 35.14 -11.42
N GLY A 7 -1.68 34.80 -12.44
CA GLY A 7 -0.70 35.72 -13.04
C GLY A 7 0.64 35.80 -12.33
N THR A 8 0.79 35.18 -11.14
CA THR A 8 2.06 35.14 -10.40
C THR A 8 2.83 33.87 -10.71
N GLN A 9 4.11 34.00 -11.04
CA GLN A 9 5.01 32.86 -11.24
C GLN A 9 5.69 32.48 -9.92
N TYR A 10 5.54 31.22 -9.53
CA TYR A 10 6.18 30.71 -8.32
C TYR A 10 7.52 30.07 -8.67
N GLU A 11 8.55 30.42 -7.91
CA GLU A 11 9.83 29.74 -7.95
C GLU A 11 9.74 28.44 -7.14
N LYS A 12 9.91 27.31 -7.81
CA LYS A 12 9.81 26.00 -7.19
C LYS A 12 11.14 25.61 -6.56
N ASN A 13 11.30 25.87 -5.27
CA ASN A 13 12.42 25.38 -4.46
C ASN A 13 12.18 23.93 -4.03
N ALA A 14 12.21 23.00 -4.99
CA ALA A 14 12.14 21.59 -4.66
C ALA A 14 13.46 21.14 -4.02
N PRO A 15 13.43 20.38 -2.90
CA PRO A 15 14.65 19.85 -2.33
C PRO A 15 15.30 18.87 -3.31
N VAL A 16 16.57 19.12 -3.65
CA VAL A 16 17.36 18.21 -4.47
C VAL A 16 17.81 17.05 -3.57
N VAL A 17 17.24 15.87 -3.81
CA VAL A 17 17.65 14.64 -3.12
C VAL A 17 18.76 13.98 -3.92
N GLU A 18 19.96 13.91 -3.34
CA GLU A 18 21.06 13.13 -3.91
C GLU A 18 20.70 11.64 -3.90
N THR A 19 20.67 11.01 -5.07
CA THR A 19 20.40 9.58 -5.23
C THR A 19 21.64 8.84 -5.72
N GLN A 20 21.75 7.57 -5.32
CA GLN A 20 22.75 6.64 -5.86
C GLN A 20 22.05 5.54 -6.67
N PRO A 21 22.54 5.20 -7.86
CA PRO A 21 22.00 4.10 -8.63
C PRO A 21 22.26 2.79 -7.89
N LYS A 22 21.23 1.94 -7.80
CA LYS A 22 21.41 0.57 -7.33
C LYS A 22 22.00 -0.28 -8.45
N GLU A 23 22.83 -1.25 -8.09
CA GLU A 23 23.48 -2.18 -9.04
C GLU A 23 22.48 -2.99 -9.87
N VAL A 24 21.31 -3.28 -9.28
CA VAL A 24 20.21 -3.98 -9.98
C VAL A 24 19.51 -3.04 -10.94
N VAL A 25 19.78 -3.23 -12.23
CA VAL A 25 19.15 -2.55 -13.36
C VAL A 25 18.60 -3.60 -14.31
N GLY A 26 17.44 -3.34 -14.91
CA GLY A 26 16.83 -4.23 -15.90
C GLY A 26 16.11 -3.47 -17.00
N ARG A 27 15.70 -4.18 -18.04
CA ARG A 27 14.80 -3.67 -19.09
C ARG A 27 13.56 -4.52 -19.14
N TYR A 28 12.39 -3.89 -19.04
CA TYR A 28 11.11 -4.56 -19.20
C TYR A 28 10.30 -3.88 -20.29
N ARG A 29 9.93 -4.64 -21.34
CA ARG A 29 9.16 -4.14 -22.50
C ARG A 29 9.74 -2.86 -23.12
N GLY A 30 11.07 -2.80 -23.23
CA GLY A 30 11.77 -1.64 -23.80
C GLY A 30 11.90 -0.44 -22.86
N LEU A 31 11.38 -0.51 -21.63
CA LEU A 31 11.57 0.51 -20.60
C LEU A 31 12.67 0.10 -19.61
N ASP A 32 13.56 1.05 -19.29
CA ASP A 32 14.58 0.85 -18.28
C ASP A 32 13.94 0.84 -16.88
N TRP A 33 14.10 -0.28 -16.17
CA TRP A 33 13.75 -0.42 -14.76
C TRP A 33 15.00 -0.15 -13.92
N ARG A 34 15.01 0.98 -13.21
CA ARG A 34 16.09 1.39 -12.30
C ARG A 34 15.57 1.67 -10.90
N PHE A 35 16.27 1.18 -9.89
CA PHE A 35 16.07 1.59 -8.51
C PHE A 35 17.13 2.60 -8.09
N TYR A 36 16.71 3.66 -7.42
CA TYR A 36 17.60 4.65 -6.84
C TYR A 36 17.46 4.62 -5.33
N GLY A 37 18.58 4.50 -4.63
CA GLY A 37 18.65 4.69 -3.18
C GLY A 37 18.90 6.17 -2.86
N ALA A 38 18.39 6.66 -1.74
CA ALA A 38 18.82 7.95 -1.21
C ALA A 38 20.28 7.84 -0.75
N LYS A 39 21.15 8.77 -1.17
CA LYS A 39 22.57 8.78 -0.80
C LYS A 39 22.78 9.12 0.67
N LYS A 40 21.96 10.05 1.19
CA LYS A 40 21.99 10.44 2.59
C LYS A 40 21.08 9.51 3.39
N PRO A 41 21.52 9.01 4.55
CA PRO A 41 20.62 8.28 5.43
C PRO A 41 19.44 9.18 5.77
N LEU A 42 18.23 8.63 5.70
CA LEU A 42 17.03 9.34 6.12
C LEU A 42 17.20 9.68 7.60
N TYR A 43 17.19 10.97 7.93
CA TYR A 43 17.17 11.38 9.33
C TYR A 43 15.81 10.99 9.90
N LEU A 44 15.79 9.91 10.67
CA LEU A 44 14.61 9.53 11.42
C LEU A 44 14.32 10.66 12.41
N GLN A 45 13.07 11.12 12.44
CA GLN A 45 12.68 12.11 13.43
C GLN A 45 12.94 11.54 14.83
N PRO A 46 13.54 12.33 15.74
CA PRO A 46 13.88 11.84 17.07
C PRO A 46 12.62 11.37 17.79
N ARG A 47 12.73 10.24 18.50
CA ARG A 47 11.65 9.69 19.36
C ARG A 47 11.39 10.53 20.62
N ALA A 48 11.84 11.78 20.64
CA ALA A 48 11.64 12.67 21.76
C ALA A 48 10.14 13.04 21.81
N ASN A 49 9.48 12.68 22.90
CA ASN A 49 8.15 13.16 23.20
C ASN A 49 8.28 14.63 23.58
N LEU A 50 7.92 15.53 22.67
CA LEU A 50 7.99 16.97 22.93
C LEU A 50 6.73 17.38 23.69
N THR A 51 6.87 18.11 24.79
CA THR A 51 5.72 18.64 25.56
C THR A 51 5.67 20.15 25.39
N TYR A 52 4.55 20.67 24.89
CA TYR A 52 4.30 22.10 24.81
C TYR A 52 3.03 22.44 25.60
N ARG A 53 3.14 23.33 26.61
CA ARG A 53 2.01 23.77 27.46
C ARG A 53 1.18 22.61 28.04
N GLY A 54 1.85 21.52 28.42
CA GLY A 54 1.20 20.33 28.99
C GLY A 54 0.62 19.35 27.95
N VAL A 55 0.65 19.68 26.66
CA VAL A 55 0.24 18.76 25.58
C VAL A 55 1.47 18.05 25.03
N THR A 56 1.45 16.72 25.04
CA THR A 56 2.50 15.89 24.48
C THR A 56 2.29 15.71 22.98
N TYR A 57 3.30 16.04 22.19
CA TYR A 57 3.35 15.82 20.76
C TYR A 57 4.20 14.57 20.48
N GLN A 58 3.56 13.53 19.96
CA GLN A 58 4.19 12.28 19.56
C GLN A 58 4.13 12.13 18.05
N VAL A 59 5.28 12.19 17.39
CA VAL A 59 5.38 12.06 15.92
C VAL A 59 5.25 10.60 15.48
N HIS A 60 5.58 9.68 16.37
CA HIS A 60 5.39 8.25 16.19
C HIS A 60 4.53 7.75 17.34
N PRO A 61 3.19 7.77 17.24
CA PRO A 61 2.35 7.14 18.25
C PRO A 61 2.74 5.66 18.29
N THR A 62 3.44 5.26 19.35
CA THR A 62 3.50 3.84 19.70
C THR A 62 2.05 3.44 19.88
N VAL A 63 1.59 2.43 19.14
CA VAL A 63 0.25 1.85 19.32
C VAL A 63 0.14 1.52 20.80
N ALA A 64 -0.52 2.41 21.55
CA ALA A 64 -0.80 2.16 22.94
C ALA A 64 -1.72 0.96 22.93
N ASN A 65 -1.35 -0.11 23.62
CA ASN A 65 -2.20 -1.27 23.84
C ASN A 65 -3.45 -0.93 24.70
N THR A 66 -3.85 0.33 24.76
CA THR A 66 -5.13 0.78 25.27
C THR A 66 -6.17 0.58 24.17
N PRO A 67 -7.19 -0.27 24.37
CA PRO A 67 -8.26 -0.44 23.40
C PRO A 67 -9.03 0.89 23.29
N ASP A 68 -8.80 1.60 22.19
CA ASP A 68 -9.61 2.75 21.79
C ASP A 68 -11.01 2.24 21.40
N VAL A 69 -12.02 2.56 22.22
CA VAL A 69 -13.40 2.06 22.09
C VAL A 69 -14.07 2.59 20.82
N SER A 70 -13.49 3.60 20.14
CA SER A 70 -14.05 4.22 18.93
C SER A 70 -13.51 3.66 17.61
N VAL A 71 -12.50 2.80 17.62
CA VAL A 71 -11.97 2.17 16.39
C VAL A 71 -12.57 0.78 16.29
N LYS A 72 -13.31 0.47 15.22
CA LYS A 72 -13.76 -0.90 14.91
C LYS A 72 -12.58 -1.84 15.16
N PRO A 73 -12.74 -2.90 15.98
CA PRO A 73 -11.63 -3.66 16.51
C PRO A 73 -10.69 -4.03 15.37
N ASN A 74 -9.51 -3.44 15.47
CA ASN A 74 -8.28 -3.73 14.76
C ASN A 74 -8.40 -5.06 14.01
N ALA A 75 -8.53 -5.00 12.68
CA ALA A 75 -8.46 -6.19 11.85
C ALA A 75 -7.14 -6.85 12.19
N LYS A 76 -7.21 -7.96 12.95
CA LYS A 76 -6.02 -8.69 13.41
C LYS A 76 -5.10 -8.82 12.21
N LEU A 77 -3.83 -8.44 12.38
CA LEU A 77 -2.81 -8.62 11.36
C LEU A 77 -2.63 -10.12 11.19
N GLU A 78 -3.46 -10.71 10.34
CA GLU A 78 -3.41 -12.11 9.99
C GLU A 78 -2.02 -12.40 9.40
N PRO A 79 -1.32 -13.45 9.89
CA PRO A 79 -0.06 -13.85 9.31
C PRO A 79 -0.16 -13.94 7.78
N VAL A 80 0.88 -13.51 7.08
CA VAL A 80 0.89 -13.49 5.60
C VAL A 80 0.52 -14.86 5.03
N GLU A 81 0.90 -15.93 5.72
CA GLU A 81 0.58 -17.32 5.41
C GLU A 81 -0.93 -17.62 5.52
N THR A 82 -1.61 -17.20 6.59
CA THR A 82 -3.06 -17.44 6.74
C THR A 82 -3.84 -16.69 5.67
N LYS A 83 -3.40 -15.48 5.32
CA LYS A 83 -3.94 -14.71 4.20
C LYS A 83 -3.73 -15.41 2.86
N ALA A 84 -2.53 -15.92 2.59
CA ALA A 84 -2.23 -16.67 1.36
C ALA A 84 -3.10 -17.93 1.22
N GLN A 85 -3.25 -18.71 2.29
CA GLN A 85 -4.13 -19.88 2.32
C GLN A 85 -5.59 -19.52 2.03
N SER A 86 -6.08 -18.41 2.61
CA SER A 86 -7.45 -17.93 2.36
C SER A 86 -7.68 -17.56 0.89
N LEU A 87 -6.70 -16.93 0.24
CA LEU A 87 -6.77 -16.54 -1.16
C LEU A 87 -6.80 -17.77 -2.08
N MET A 88 -5.95 -18.76 -1.82
CA MET A 88 -5.95 -20.03 -2.56
C MET A 88 -7.29 -20.76 -2.43
N ARG A 89 -7.84 -20.86 -1.21
CA ARG A 89 -9.16 -21.45 -0.98
C ARG A 89 -10.24 -20.71 -1.76
N ASN A 90 -10.24 -19.38 -1.71
CA ASN A 90 -11.21 -18.55 -2.42
C ASN A 90 -11.13 -18.72 -3.94
N GLN A 91 -9.93 -18.87 -4.50
CA GLN A 91 -9.72 -19.12 -5.91
C GLN A 91 -10.32 -20.47 -6.35
N VAL A 92 -10.06 -21.54 -5.57
CA VAL A 92 -10.65 -22.88 -5.83
C VAL A 92 -12.17 -22.84 -5.75
N LEU A 93 -12.73 -22.15 -4.74
CA LEU A 93 -14.18 -22.02 -4.61
C LEU A 93 -14.80 -21.25 -5.79
N LYS A 94 -14.15 -20.18 -6.26
CA LYS A 94 -14.59 -19.44 -7.45
C LYS A 94 -14.62 -20.34 -8.69
N PHE A 95 -13.59 -21.15 -8.88
CA PHE A 95 -13.52 -22.08 -10.00
C PHE A 95 -14.64 -23.12 -9.96
N LYS A 96 -14.84 -23.79 -8.81
CA LYS A 96 -15.92 -24.75 -8.62
C LYS A 96 -17.31 -24.13 -8.82
N LYS A 97 -17.52 -22.91 -8.31
CA LYS A 97 -18.79 -22.18 -8.49
C LYS A 97 -19.05 -21.90 -9.97
N ARG A 98 -18.02 -21.53 -10.74
CA ARG A 98 -18.13 -21.31 -12.19
C ARG A 98 -18.48 -22.59 -12.93
N GLN A 99 -17.80 -23.70 -12.63
CA GLN A 99 -18.10 -25.00 -13.25
C GLN A 99 -19.54 -25.43 -12.97
N LYS A 100 -19.98 -25.32 -11.71
CA LYS A 100 -21.36 -25.64 -11.33
C LYS A 100 -22.38 -24.78 -12.08
N ALA A 101 -22.12 -23.48 -12.23
CA ALA A 101 -22.99 -22.57 -12.96
C ALA A 101 -23.08 -22.90 -14.46
N MET A 102 -21.95 -23.26 -15.08
CA MET A 102 -21.94 -23.73 -16.48
C MET A 102 -22.75 -25.02 -16.65
N LEU A 103 -22.55 -26.00 -15.76
CA LEU A 103 -23.30 -27.24 -15.79
C LEU A 103 -24.81 -26.98 -15.62
N SER A 104 -25.19 -26.16 -14.63
CA SER A 104 -26.61 -25.83 -14.40
C SER A 104 -27.26 -25.14 -15.58
N ARG A 105 -26.51 -24.29 -16.30
CA ARG A 105 -26.98 -23.63 -17.51
C ARG A 105 -27.18 -24.64 -18.64
N ALA A 106 -26.20 -25.50 -18.91
CA ALA A 106 -26.31 -26.55 -19.91
C ALA A 106 -27.50 -27.50 -19.63
N THR A 107 -27.71 -27.88 -18.37
CA THR A 107 -28.87 -28.71 -18.01
C THR A 107 -30.20 -27.99 -18.21
N ALA A 108 -30.24 -26.66 -18.02
CA ALA A 108 -31.45 -25.88 -18.25
C ALA A 108 -31.76 -25.79 -19.75
N GLU A 109 -30.74 -25.58 -20.59
CA GLU A 109 -30.87 -25.56 -22.06
C GLU A 109 -31.38 -26.90 -22.60
N VAL A 110 -30.87 -28.04 -22.10
CA VAL A 110 -31.35 -29.38 -22.49
C VAL A 110 -32.80 -29.62 -22.07
N LYS A 111 -33.22 -29.11 -20.89
CA LYS A 111 -34.58 -29.31 -20.38
C LYS A 111 -35.64 -28.44 -21.08
N SER A 112 -35.22 -27.37 -21.75
CA SER A 112 -36.11 -26.47 -22.50
C SER A 112 -36.39 -26.88 -23.94
N HIS A 113 -35.71 -27.93 -24.43
CA HIS A 113 -35.97 -28.58 -25.73
C HIS A 113 -36.76 -29.86 -25.53
#